data_AF-A0A951Y9D6-F1
#
_entry.id   AF-A0A951Y9D6-F1
#
_cell.length_a   1.000
_cell.length_b   1.000
_cell.length_c   1.000
_cell.angle_alpha   90.00
_cell.angle_beta   90.00
_cell.angle_gamma   90.00
#
_symmetry.space_group_name_H-M   'P 1'
#
loop_
_entity.id
_entity.type
_entity.pdbx_description
1 polymer ?
#
loop_
_entity_poly.entity_id
_entity_poly.type
_entity_poly.pdbx_seq_one_letter_code
_entity_poly.pdbx_strand_id
1 'polypeptide(L)'
;MKRFMFAATMVATFLTAGTLQAQMPYTFSVSTASYQPIGNGTTLNDTTVWDDEMYKVDIPFTFKLNNKPMTSLFLEAMEIGLPDTVGSMDGLPLMSVDLVDRGIADSLQVSQSPIRYIIEGAAGNRILKLEIANVGFADEFYVDSTVDDYFNMQVWLYENGNIIEYRYGSSSVTDFGTYFPLGMLTGFVKNIDFSSSSFDMMYILSGDPSSPVIDSLTQTSFTTGLTAFPDSGTVYRFTPKPTGIAEKHRILEMSLYPTRTTGSLHIDNPNRAEATYKVLSLSGQILKYGNIKKGLNTVDVNDVPAGQYLVRFDYDAGFETQRFIKL
;
A
#
# COMPACT_ATOMS: atom_id res chain seq x y z
N MET A 1 50.11 -8.97 49.10
CA MET A 1 49.32 -7.91 48.44
C MET A 1 50.05 -7.58 47.13
N LYS A 2 49.52 -7.67 45.92
CA LYS A 2 48.20 -7.33 45.38
C LYS A 2 47.89 -8.25 44.18
N ARG A 3 46.64 -8.71 44.06
CA ARG A 3 46.12 -9.41 42.89
C ARG A 3 45.65 -8.38 41.87
N PHE A 4 46.03 -8.52 40.60
CA PHE A 4 45.47 -7.74 39.49
C PHE A 4 44.25 -8.47 38.94
N MET A 5 43.07 -7.84 39.04
CA MET A 5 41.84 -8.24 38.36
C MET A 5 41.81 -7.56 36.98
N PHE A 6 41.71 -8.35 35.91
CA PHE A 6 41.29 -7.88 34.59
C PHE A 6 39.75 -7.87 34.56
N ALA A 7 39.14 -6.69 34.42
CA ALA A 7 37.71 -6.55 34.18
C ALA A 7 37.46 -6.62 32.66
N ALA A 8 36.72 -7.63 32.21
CA ALA A 8 36.24 -7.73 30.85
C ALA A 8 34.96 -6.89 30.71
N THR A 9 35.03 -5.79 29.96
CA THR A 9 33.86 -4.96 29.64
C THR A 9 33.04 -5.65 28.54
N MET A 10 31.90 -6.20 28.92
CA MET A 10 30.88 -6.73 28.00
C MET A 10 30.15 -5.55 27.35
N VAL A 11 30.42 -5.27 26.07
CA VAL A 11 29.62 -4.31 25.28
C VAL A 11 28.31 -5.01 24.92
N ALA A 12 27.25 -4.70 25.66
CA ALA A 12 25.90 -5.11 25.29
C ALA A 12 25.41 -4.21 24.16
N THR A 13 25.40 -4.73 22.93
CA THR A 13 24.72 -4.10 21.80
C THR A 13 23.22 -4.14 22.09
N PHE A 14 22.65 -3.03 22.54
CA PHE A 14 21.21 -2.84 22.57
C PHE A 14 20.69 -2.85 21.13
N LEU A 15 20.14 -3.98 20.70
CA LEU A 15 19.18 -4.02 19.60
C LEU A 15 17.97 -3.23 20.08
N THR A 16 17.87 -1.96 19.69
CA THR A 16 16.61 -1.24 19.75
C THR A 16 15.63 -2.01 18.88
N ALA A 17 14.66 -2.67 19.51
CA ALA A 17 13.47 -3.12 18.82
C ALA A 17 12.79 -1.87 18.27
N GLY A 18 13.09 -1.52 17.02
CA GLY A 18 12.30 -0.56 16.29
C GLY A 18 10.86 -1.05 16.32
N THR A 19 9.92 -0.17 16.67
CA THR A 19 8.52 -0.44 16.44
C THR A 19 8.37 -0.81 14.96
N LEU A 20 7.95 -2.05 14.69
CA LEU A 20 7.55 -2.46 13.36
C LEU A 20 6.28 -1.68 13.02
N GLN A 21 6.42 -0.46 12.54
CA GLN A 21 5.31 0.23 11.89
C GLN A 21 4.97 -0.58 10.65
N ALA A 22 3.68 -0.92 10.48
CA ALA A 22 3.21 -1.61 9.29
C ALA A 22 3.60 -0.78 8.06
N GLN A 23 4.27 -1.41 7.09
CA GLN A 23 4.71 -0.69 5.90
C GLN A 23 3.49 -0.34 5.06
N MET A 24 3.32 0.95 4.75
CA MET A 24 2.26 1.39 3.83
C MET A 24 2.30 0.55 2.54
N PRO A 25 1.20 -0.09 2.13
CA PRO A 25 1.20 -1.00 0.97
C PRO A 25 1.29 -0.28 -0.38
N TYR A 26 1.23 1.05 -0.38
CA TYR A 26 1.29 1.89 -1.58
C TYR A 26 2.52 2.80 -1.54
N THR A 27 2.97 3.17 -2.73
CA THR A 27 3.73 4.41 -2.96
C THR A 27 2.75 5.52 -3.29
N PHE A 28 3.06 6.74 -2.87
CA PHE A 28 2.22 7.90 -3.08
C PHE A 28 2.96 8.95 -3.89
N SER A 29 2.21 9.64 -4.73
CA SER A 29 2.68 10.83 -5.44
C SER A 29 1.54 11.83 -5.56
N VAL A 30 1.89 13.11 -5.44
CA VAL A 30 1.03 14.22 -5.81
C VAL A 30 1.45 14.74 -7.19
N SER A 31 0.47 15.10 -8.01
CA SER A 31 0.70 15.72 -9.32
C SER A 31 -0.48 16.63 -9.69
N THR A 32 -0.35 17.36 -10.78
CA THR A 32 -1.41 18.22 -11.31
C THR A 32 -1.88 17.72 -12.67
N ALA A 33 -3.18 17.66 -12.88
CA ALA A 33 -3.78 17.39 -14.17
C ALA A 33 -5.13 18.10 -14.28
N SER A 34 -5.54 18.51 -15.48
CA SER A 34 -6.85 19.13 -15.68
C SER A 34 -7.98 18.24 -15.18
N TYR A 35 -8.84 18.79 -14.33
CA TYR A 35 -10.08 18.15 -13.93
C TYR A 35 -11.10 18.28 -15.06
N GLN A 36 -11.74 17.18 -15.44
CA GLN A 36 -12.77 17.14 -16.48
C GLN A 36 -13.99 16.42 -15.92
N PRO A 37 -15.13 17.10 -15.76
CA PRO A 37 -16.33 16.47 -15.24
C PRO A 37 -16.81 15.29 -16.11
N ILE A 38 -17.45 14.30 -15.50
CA ILE A 38 -18.02 13.16 -16.22
C ILE A 38 -19.35 13.57 -16.87
N GLY A 39 -19.30 13.95 -18.15
CA GLY A 39 -20.49 14.40 -18.88
C GLY A 39 -21.46 13.29 -19.32
N ASN A 40 -20.95 12.09 -19.66
CA ASN A 40 -21.74 10.99 -20.23
C ASN A 40 -21.68 9.71 -19.37
N GLY A 41 -21.58 9.87 -18.05
CA GLY A 41 -21.55 8.75 -17.10
C GLY A 41 -22.95 8.20 -16.78
N THR A 42 -22.99 7.00 -16.23
CA THR A 42 -24.17 6.47 -15.56
C THR A 42 -24.37 7.25 -14.27
N THR A 43 -25.57 7.83 -14.08
CA THR A 43 -25.93 8.52 -12.83
C THR A 43 -26.34 7.52 -11.75
N LEU A 44 -26.02 7.82 -10.49
CA LEU A 44 -26.36 7.01 -9.33
C LEU A 44 -27.55 7.58 -8.55
N ASN A 45 -27.74 8.90 -8.57
CA ASN A 45 -28.80 9.59 -7.85
C ASN A 45 -29.86 10.21 -8.77
N ASP A 46 -29.72 10.09 -10.10
CA ASP A 46 -30.60 10.73 -11.09
C ASP A 46 -30.81 12.23 -10.80
N THR A 47 -32.02 12.60 -10.37
CA THR A 47 -32.40 13.95 -9.95
C THR A 47 -32.76 14.02 -8.47
N THR A 48 -32.60 12.90 -7.74
CA THR A 48 -32.93 12.78 -6.32
C THR A 48 -31.89 13.51 -5.50
N VAL A 49 -32.36 14.48 -4.72
CA VAL A 49 -31.59 15.13 -3.65
C VAL A 49 -31.20 14.06 -2.62
N TRP A 50 -29.94 14.05 -2.23
CA TRP A 50 -29.38 13.07 -1.31
C TRP A 50 -28.80 13.70 -0.05
N ASP A 51 -28.88 12.94 1.02
CA ASP A 51 -28.36 13.16 2.36
C ASP A 51 -28.14 11.76 2.98
N ASP A 52 -26.89 11.29 2.96
CA ASP A 52 -26.45 9.96 3.45
C ASP A 52 -26.94 8.70 2.71
N GLU A 53 -27.58 8.79 1.54
CA GLU A 53 -27.93 7.58 0.80
C GLU A 53 -26.72 6.72 0.39
N MET A 54 -26.95 5.41 0.38
CA MET A 54 -25.98 4.43 -0.11
C MET A 54 -26.14 4.19 -1.60
N TYR A 55 -25.04 4.31 -2.34
CA TYR A 55 -24.93 3.95 -3.75
C TYR A 55 -23.95 2.81 -3.97
N LYS A 56 -24.13 2.06 -5.05
CA LYS A 56 -23.28 0.93 -5.41
C LYS A 56 -22.86 0.98 -6.88
N VAL A 57 -21.60 0.73 -7.14
CA VAL A 57 -21.03 0.50 -8.47
C VAL A 57 -20.34 -0.86 -8.52
N ASP A 58 -20.70 -1.70 -9.49
CA ASP A 58 -19.98 -2.96 -9.72
C ASP A 58 -18.65 -2.70 -10.43
N ILE A 59 -17.59 -3.40 -10.02
CA ILE A 59 -16.26 -3.30 -10.64
C ILE A 59 -16.12 -4.46 -11.64
N PRO A 60 -16.22 -4.23 -12.97
CA PRO A 60 -16.29 -5.33 -13.95
C PRO A 60 -14.91 -5.88 -14.33
N PHE A 61 -13.88 -5.57 -13.55
CA PHE A 61 -12.50 -5.96 -13.76
C PHE A 61 -11.85 -6.40 -12.45
N THR A 62 -10.74 -7.12 -12.55
CA THR A 62 -9.96 -7.50 -11.37
C THR A 62 -9.23 -6.27 -10.84
N PHE A 63 -9.83 -5.60 -9.87
CA PHE A 63 -9.18 -4.59 -9.06
C PHE A 63 -8.81 -5.18 -7.70
N LYS A 64 -7.60 -4.91 -7.23
CA LYS A 64 -7.13 -5.34 -5.92
C LYS A 64 -6.77 -4.16 -5.05
N LEU A 65 -7.40 -4.06 -3.88
CA LEU A 65 -6.98 -3.14 -2.84
C LEU A 65 -6.34 -3.96 -1.72
N ASN A 66 -5.10 -3.62 -1.34
CA ASN A 66 -4.35 -4.33 -0.29
C ASN A 66 -4.28 -5.86 -0.55
N ASN A 67 -3.99 -6.21 -1.81
CA ASN A 67 -3.93 -7.58 -2.35
C ASN A 67 -5.24 -8.39 -2.29
N LYS A 68 -6.36 -7.79 -1.90
CA LYS A 68 -7.67 -8.42 -1.90
C LYS A 68 -8.46 -8.01 -3.15
N PRO A 69 -9.05 -8.96 -3.89
CA PRO A 69 -9.91 -8.64 -5.02
C PRO A 69 -11.20 -7.97 -4.53
N MET A 70 -11.51 -6.80 -5.09
CA MET A 70 -12.74 -6.07 -4.81
C MET A 70 -13.72 -6.26 -5.96
N THR A 71 -14.99 -6.43 -5.63
CA THR A 71 -16.06 -6.74 -6.62
C THR A 71 -16.97 -5.55 -6.88
N SER A 72 -17.07 -4.64 -5.93
CA SER A 72 -17.95 -3.48 -5.97
C SER A 72 -17.38 -2.36 -5.13
N LEU A 73 -17.85 -1.16 -5.39
CA LEU A 73 -17.66 0.05 -4.62
C LEU A 73 -19.01 0.46 -4.05
N PHE A 74 -19.06 0.71 -2.76
CA PHE A 74 -20.18 1.32 -2.06
C PHE A 74 -19.80 2.75 -1.70
N LEU A 75 -20.71 3.69 -1.91
CA LEU A 75 -20.60 5.07 -1.46
C LEU A 75 -21.70 5.25 -0.41
N GLU A 76 -21.33 5.38 0.86
CA GLU A 76 -22.25 5.51 2.00
C GLU A 76 -21.77 6.68 2.87
N ALA A 77 -22.67 7.60 3.23
CA ALA A 77 -22.29 8.89 3.85
C ALA A 77 -21.15 9.59 3.08
N MET A 78 -21.18 9.46 1.75
CA MET A 78 -20.15 9.93 0.82
C MET A 78 -18.72 9.44 1.12
N GLU A 79 -18.60 8.30 1.80
CA GLU A 79 -17.35 7.57 2.00
C GLU A 79 -17.36 6.27 1.21
N ILE A 80 -16.18 5.84 0.74
CA ILE A 80 -16.08 4.65 -0.11
C ILE A 80 -15.73 3.40 0.69
N GLY A 81 -16.62 2.41 0.63
CA GLY A 81 -16.41 1.04 1.07
C GLY A 81 -16.17 0.08 -0.10
N LEU A 82 -15.19 -0.81 0.02
CA LEU A 82 -14.80 -1.79 -0.99
C LEU A 82 -14.77 -3.18 -0.35
N PRO A 83 -15.84 -3.98 -0.47
CA PRO A 83 -15.85 -5.34 0.04
C PRO A 83 -15.02 -6.28 -0.84
N ASP A 84 -14.28 -7.16 -0.16
CA ASP A 84 -13.60 -8.27 -0.79
C ASP A 84 -14.52 -9.49 -1.00
N THR A 85 -13.99 -10.52 -1.65
CA THR A 85 -14.74 -11.75 -1.99
C THR A 85 -15.13 -12.61 -0.78
N VAL A 86 -14.62 -12.32 0.42
CA VAL A 86 -14.93 -13.07 1.65
C VAL A 86 -15.67 -12.22 2.68
N GLY A 87 -16.09 -11.00 2.31
CA GLY A 87 -16.92 -10.11 3.12
C GLY A 87 -16.15 -9.18 4.06
N SER A 88 -14.81 -9.11 3.98
CA SER A 88 -14.08 -8.04 4.69
C SER A 88 -14.17 -6.75 3.89
N MET A 89 -14.20 -5.60 4.57
CA MET A 89 -14.27 -4.31 3.90
C MET A 89 -12.97 -3.53 4.09
N ASP A 90 -12.42 -3.04 2.99
CA ASP A 90 -11.41 -1.98 3.01
C ASP A 90 -12.09 -0.68 2.52
N GLY A 91 -11.52 0.48 2.79
CA GLY A 91 -12.17 1.75 2.47
C GLY A 91 -11.21 2.82 1.97
N LEU A 92 -11.81 3.83 1.34
CA LEU A 92 -11.16 4.98 0.76
C LEU A 92 -11.80 6.23 1.37
N PRO A 93 -11.28 6.73 2.52
CA PRO A 93 -11.78 7.96 3.09
C PRO A 93 -11.56 9.10 2.10
N LEU A 94 -12.63 9.80 1.74
CA LEU A 94 -12.60 10.95 0.85
C LEU A 94 -12.15 12.18 1.61
N MET A 95 -12.77 12.45 2.77
CA MET A 95 -12.50 13.62 3.59
C MET A 95 -12.97 13.55 5.05
N SER A 96 -13.86 12.60 5.39
CA SER A 96 -14.42 12.35 6.72
C SER A 96 -15.15 13.54 7.32
N VAL A 97 -16.05 14.13 6.52
CA VAL A 97 -17.02 15.14 6.95
C VAL A 97 -18.39 14.77 6.42
N ASP A 98 -19.42 15.34 7.04
CA ASP A 98 -20.80 15.16 6.61
C ASP A 98 -21.11 16.04 5.39
N LEU A 99 -21.69 15.43 4.35
CA LEU A 99 -21.82 15.98 3.01
C LEU A 99 -23.25 15.86 2.55
N VAL A 100 -23.70 16.86 1.78
CA VAL A 100 -25.09 16.96 1.37
C VAL A 100 -25.21 17.43 -0.08
N ASP A 101 -26.30 17.01 -0.74
CA ASP A 101 -26.68 17.57 -2.02
C ASP A 101 -27.06 19.05 -1.87
N ARG A 102 -26.47 19.93 -2.69
CA ARG A 102 -26.78 21.37 -2.65
C ARG A 102 -28.22 21.69 -3.06
N GLY A 103 -28.92 20.75 -3.70
CA GLY A 103 -30.35 20.81 -3.96
C GLY A 103 -31.22 20.69 -2.71
N ILE A 104 -30.66 20.36 -1.54
CA ILE A 104 -31.43 20.23 -0.29
C ILE A 104 -32.10 21.54 0.12
N ALA A 105 -31.44 22.67 -0.11
CA ALA A 105 -31.97 24.01 0.16
C ALA A 105 -32.94 24.50 -0.92
N ASP A 106 -33.05 23.80 -2.05
CA ASP A 106 -33.90 24.19 -3.17
C ASP A 106 -35.36 23.80 -2.92
N SER A 107 -36.27 24.77 -3.07
CA SER A 107 -37.72 24.54 -3.04
C SER A 107 -38.22 23.49 -4.05
N LEU A 108 -37.49 23.28 -5.15
CA LEU A 108 -37.84 22.30 -6.18
C LEU A 108 -37.38 20.88 -5.83
N GLN A 109 -36.51 20.72 -4.83
CA GLN A 109 -35.97 19.43 -4.38
C GLN A 109 -35.42 18.59 -5.55
N VAL A 110 -34.67 19.25 -6.43
CA VAL A 110 -33.95 18.63 -7.54
C VAL A 110 -32.47 18.64 -7.20
N SER A 111 -31.81 17.49 -7.34
CA SER A 111 -30.37 17.34 -7.11
C SER A 111 -29.57 18.39 -7.89
N GLN A 112 -28.68 19.06 -7.18
CA GLN A 112 -27.65 19.93 -7.73
C GLN A 112 -26.24 19.34 -7.57
N SER A 113 -26.12 18.20 -6.90
CA SER A 113 -24.86 17.51 -6.65
C SER A 113 -24.86 16.12 -7.29
N PRO A 114 -24.73 16.00 -8.63
CA PRO A 114 -24.87 14.72 -9.30
C PRO A 114 -23.73 13.77 -8.97
N ILE A 115 -24.07 12.50 -8.78
CA ILE A 115 -23.16 11.39 -8.56
C ILE A 115 -23.16 10.51 -9.81
N ARG A 116 -22.00 10.35 -10.44
CA ARG A 116 -21.88 9.64 -11.72
C ARG A 116 -20.69 8.70 -11.73
N TYR A 117 -20.77 7.65 -12.52
CA TYR A 117 -19.59 6.85 -12.84
C TYR A 117 -19.50 6.53 -14.33
N ILE A 118 -18.27 6.30 -14.80
CA ILE A 118 -18.02 5.74 -16.12
C ILE A 118 -16.93 4.68 -16.02
N ILE A 119 -17.04 3.63 -16.84
CA ILE A 119 -16.00 2.63 -17.02
C ILE A 119 -15.57 2.68 -18.47
N GLU A 120 -14.30 2.96 -18.71
CA GLU A 120 -13.75 3.15 -20.05
C GLU A 120 -12.38 2.51 -20.21
N GLY A 121 -11.93 2.35 -21.46
CA GLY A 121 -10.69 1.67 -21.80
C GLY A 121 -10.90 0.24 -22.31
N ALA A 122 -9.84 -0.33 -22.88
CA ALA A 122 -9.83 -1.72 -23.32
C ALA A 122 -9.61 -2.68 -22.15
N ALA A 123 -10.09 -3.91 -22.24
CA ALA A 123 -9.86 -4.94 -21.23
C ALA A 123 -8.36 -5.07 -20.90
N GLY A 124 -8.05 -5.17 -19.60
CA GLY A 124 -6.68 -5.11 -19.08
C GLY A 124 -6.17 -3.70 -18.82
N ASN A 125 -6.84 -2.65 -19.28
CA ASN A 125 -6.50 -1.24 -19.07
C ASN A 125 -7.75 -0.37 -18.82
N ARG A 126 -8.84 -0.96 -18.31
CA ARG A 126 -10.04 -0.22 -17.95
C ARG A 126 -9.79 0.69 -16.75
N ILE A 127 -10.57 1.76 -16.65
CA ILE A 127 -10.62 2.65 -15.50
C ILE A 127 -12.09 2.80 -15.11
N LEU A 128 -12.41 2.54 -13.85
CA LEU A 128 -13.67 2.97 -13.25
C LEU A 128 -13.42 4.36 -12.65
N LYS A 129 -14.19 5.35 -13.07
CA LYS A 129 -14.15 6.72 -12.54
C LYS A 129 -15.48 6.99 -11.88
N LEU A 130 -15.47 7.26 -10.58
CA LEU A 130 -16.61 7.78 -9.82
C LEU A 130 -16.43 9.29 -9.66
N GLU A 131 -17.49 10.05 -9.84
CA GLU A 131 -17.57 11.49 -9.63
C GLU A 131 -18.66 11.81 -8.63
N ILE A 132 -18.31 12.66 -7.66
CA ILE A 132 -19.24 13.40 -6.81
C ILE A 132 -19.01 14.88 -7.10
N ALA A 133 -19.97 15.51 -7.79
CA ALA A 133 -19.83 16.87 -8.30
C ALA A 133 -20.69 17.84 -7.51
N ASN A 134 -20.19 19.07 -7.37
CA ASN A 134 -20.88 20.19 -6.77
C ASN A 134 -21.48 19.88 -5.39
N VAL A 135 -20.74 19.15 -4.55
CA VAL A 135 -21.18 18.67 -3.24
C VAL A 135 -21.09 19.78 -2.20
N GLY A 136 -22.11 19.94 -1.35
CA GLY A 136 -22.11 20.88 -0.23
C GLY A 136 -21.73 20.23 1.10
N PHE A 137 -21.57 21.05 2.13
CA PHE A 137 -21.24 20.61 3.49
C PHE A 137 -22.49 20.65 4.37
N ALA A 138 -22.80 19.54 5.04
CA ALA A 138 -24.01 19.42 5.85
C ALA A 138 -24.03 20.45 7.00
N ASP A 139 -22.87 20.68 7.64
CA ASP A 139 -22.73 21.67 8.72
C ASP A 139 -23.14 23.08 8.27
N GLU A 140 -22.78 23.50 7.05
CA GLU A 140 -23.20 24.80 6.51
C GLU A 140 -24.73 24.88 6.39
N PHE A 141 -25.35 23.84 5.84
CA PHE A 141 -26.79 23.79 5.66
C PHE A 141 -27.54 23.78 6.99
N TYR A 142 -27.11 22.95 7.94
CA TYR A 142 -27.81 22.77 9.20
C TYR A 142 -27.59 23.92 10.19
N VAL A 143 -26.49 24.66 10.08
CA VAL A 143 -26.19 25.80 10.96
C VAL A 143 -26.65 27.12 10.34
N ASP A 144 -26.33 27.36 9.06
CA ASP A 144 -26.53 28.65 8.40
C ASP A 144 -27.69 28.66 7.40
N SER A 145 -28.25 27.48 7.07
CA SER A 145 -29.30 27.32 6.05
C SER A 145 -28.85 27.75 4.65
N THR A 146 -27.55 27.70 4.38
CA THR A 146 -26.92 27.98 3.08
C THR A 146 -26.19 26.73 2.56
N VAL A 147 -25.87 26.77 1.28
CA VAL A 147 -25.12 25.72 0.57
C VAL A 147 -24.17 26.41 -0.42
N ASP A 148 -23.48 27.44 0.03
CA ASP A 148 -22.63 28.32 -0.78
C ASP A 148 -21.27 27.67 -1.04
N ASP A 149 -20.73 26.95 -0.06
CA ASP A 149 -19.49 26.21 -0.22
C ASP A 149 -19.73 24.87 -0.94
N TYR A 150 -18.77 24.50 -1.77
CA TYR A 150 -18.88 23.32 -2.60
C TYR A 150 -17.52 22.76 -3.01
N PHE A 151 -17.50 21.49 -3.41
CA PHE A 151 -16.36 20.91 -4.12
C PHE A 151 -16.77 19.95 -5.22
N ASN A 152 -15.78 19.57 -6.03
CA ASN A 152 -15.89 18.56 -7.07
C ASN A 152 -14.76 17.55 -6.90
N MET A 153 -15.06 16.26 -6.96
CA MET A 153 -14.07 15.20 -6.76
C MET A 153 -14.33 14.03 -7.70
N GLN A 154 -13.27 13.34 -8.09
CA GLN A 154 -13.35 12.03 -8.70
C GLN A 154 -12.43 11.03 -8.01
N VAL A 155 -12.86 9.77 -7.95
CA VAL A 155 -12.04 8.63 -7.55
C VAL A 155 -11.89 7.69 -8.74
N TRP A 156 -10.66 7.38 -9.12
CA TRP A 156 -10.35 6.50 -10.25
C TRP A 156 -9.71 5.21 -9.77
N LEU A 157 -10.26 4.07 -10.21
CA LEU A 157 -9.72 2.73 -9.99
C LEU A 157 -9.21 2.19 -11.32
N TYR A 158 -7.90 1.96 -11.41
CA TYR A 158 -7.26 1.44 -12.62
C TYR A 158 -7.21 -0.10 -12.58
N GLU A 159 -7.74 -0.76 -13.62
CA GLU A 159 -7.62 -2.21 -13.81
C GLU A 159 -6.14 -2.64 -13.87
N ASN A 160 -5.35 -1.95 -14.68
CA ASN A 160 -3.92 -2.21 -14.76
C ASN A 160 -3.21 -1.56 -13.56
N GLY A 161 -2.40 -2.34 -12.87
CA GLY A 161 -1.58 -1.87 -11.76
C GLY A 161 -2.33 -1.60 -10.46
N ASN A 162 -3.66 -1.76 -10.40
CA ASN A 162 -4.49 -1.54 -9.20
C ASN A 162 -4.24 -0.18 -8.53
N ILE A 163 -4.07 0.86 -9.36
CA ILE A 163 -3.83 2.23 -8.89
C ILE A 163 -5.14 2.86 -8.46
N ILE A 164 -5.06 3.70 -7.43
CA ILE A 164 -6.14 4.59 -6.99
C ILE A 164 -5.70 6.02 -7.23
N GLU A 165 -6.59 6.85 -7.75
CA GLU A 165 -6.42 8.30 -7.77
C GLU A 165 -7.60 9.02 -7.15
N TYR A 166 -7.31 10.00 -6.30
CA TYR A 166 -8.24 11.08 -5.94
C TYR A 166 -7.91 12.28 -6.80
N ARG A 167 -8.91 12.87 -7.43
CA ARG A 167 -8.74 14.00 -8.34
C ARG A 167 -9.69 15.11 -7.92
N TYR A 168 -9.14 16.28 -7.62
CA TYR A 168 -9.89 17.41 -7.09
C TYR A 168 -10.21 18.38 -8.22
N GLY A 169 -11.47 18.80 -8.30
CA GLY A 169 -11.97 19.79 -9.23
C GLY A 169 -12.03 21.17 -8.60
N SER A 170 -12.77 22.10 -9.21
CA SER A 170 -13.02 23.41 -8.61
C SER A 170 -13.78 23.27 -7.29
N SER A 171 -13.49 24.14 -6.34
CA SER A 171 -14.15 24.21 -5.04
C SER A 171 -14.25 25.65 -4.56
N SER A 172 -15.18 25.88 -3.62
CA SER A 172 -15.22 27.00 -2.69
C SER A 172 -15.33 26.40 -1.31
N VAL A 173 -14.30 26.58 -0.48
CA VAL A 173 -14.29 26.12 0.91
C VAL A 173 -13.77 27.28 1.74
N THR A 174 -14.69 28.17 2.11
CA THR A 174 -14.40 29.42 2.80
C THR A 174 -14.20 29.23 4.29
N ASP A 175 -14.84 28.22 4.90
CA ASP A 175 -14.70 27.89 6.32
C ASP A 175 -14.09 26.50 6.57
N PHE A 176 -12.89 26.29 6.01
CA PHE A 176 -12.17 25.02 6.14
C PHE A 176 -12.00 24.55 7.59
N GLY A 177 -11.76 25.47 8.53
CA GLY A 177 -11.51 25.11 9.93
C GLY A 177 -12.73 24.55 10.64
N THR A 178 -13.93 25.04 10.28
CA THR A 178 -15.20 24.54 10.81
C THR A 178 -15.52 23.16 10.25
N TYR A 179 -15.41 22.97 8.92
CA TYR A 179 -15.68 21.66 8.31
C TYR A 179 -14.65 20.61 8.71
N PHE A 180 -13.38 21.01 8.83
CA PHE A 180 -12.25 20.10 9.03
C PHE A 180 -11.47 20.43 10.32
N PRO A 181 -12.06 20.27 11.51
CA PRO A 181 -11.42 20.64 12.78
C PRO A 181 -10.15 19.83 13.07
N LEU A 182 -10.02 18.64 12.48
CA LEU A 182 -8.83 17.79 12.53
C LEU A 182 -8.03 17.81 11.22
N GLY A 183 -8.35 18.70 10.28
CA GLY A 183 -7.87 18.65 8.89
C GLY A 183 -8.65 17.62 8.05
N MET A 184 -8.53 17.74 6.73
CA MET A 184 -9.25 16.88 5.78
C MET A 184 -8.62 15.48 5.76
N LEU A 185 -9.40 14.46 6.11
CA LEU A 185 -8.92 13.08 6.21
C LEU A 185 -9.16 12.32 4.91
N THR A 186 -8.10 12.18 4.11
CA THR A 186 -8.15 11.43 2.85
C THR A 186 -7.06 10.37 2.80
N GLY A 187 -7.34 9.20 2.21
CA GLY A 187 -6.34 8.14 2.15
C GLY A 187 -6.89 6.73 1.95
N PHE A 188 -6.52 5.79 2.82
CA PHE A 188 -6.91 4.38 2.72
C PHE A 188 -7.07 3.78 4.12
N VAL A 189 -8.15 3.04 4.34
CA VAL A 189 -8.41 2.31 5.59
C VAL A 189 -8.57 0.82 5.32
N LYS A 190 -8.05 0.00 6.22
CA LYS A 190 -8.00 -1.46 6.08
C LYS A 190 -8.89 -2.14 7.12
N ASN A 191 -9.60 -3.19 6.68
CA ASN A 191 -10.39 -4.06 7.55
C ASN A 191 -11.36 -3.26 8.43
N ILE A 192 -12.22 -2.47 7.80
CA ILE A 192 -13.31 -1.79 8.49
C ILE A 192 -14.30 -2.86 8.97
N ASP A 193 -14.67 -2.77 10.24
CA ASP A 193 -15.82 -3.43 10.82
C ASP A 193 -16.83 -2.37 11.27
N PHE A 194 -17.89 -2.20 10.47
CA PHE A 194 -18.97 -1.25 10.75
C PHE A 194 -19.73 -1.58 12.03
N SER A 195 -19.82 -2.87 12.40
CA SER A 195 -20.58 -3.30 13.59
C SER A 195 -19.91 -2.85 14.88
N SER A 196 -18.57 -2.80 14.89
CA SER A 196 -17.76 -2.35 16.02
C SER A 196 -17.15 -0.96 15.82
N SER A 197 -17.45 -0.30 14.69
CA SER A 197 -16.85 0.98 14.28
C SER A 197 -15.32 0.96 14.37
N SER A 198 -14.70 -0.17 13.98
CA SER A 198 -13.28 -0.41 14.14
C SER A 198 -12.59 -0.62 12.81
N PHE A 199 -11.28 -0.37 12.79
CA PHE A 199 -10.40 -0.65 11.66
C PHE A 199 -9.03 -1.10 12.16
N ASP A 200 -8.32 -1.87 11.34
CA ASP A 200 -6.96 -2.33 11.67
C ASP A 200 -5.93 -1.22 11.52
N MET A 201 -6.00 -0.48 10.41
CA MET A 201 -5.02 0.53 10.04
C MET A 201 -5.64 1.56 9.10
N MET A 202 -5.31 2.82 9.32
CA MET A 202 -5.64 3.91 8.41
C MET A 202 -4.34 4.60 7.96
N TYR A 203 -4.24 4.88 6.68
CA TYR A 203 -3.15 5.66 6.09
C TYR A 203 -3.76 6.92 5.51
N ILE A 204 -3.44 8.07 6.10
CA ILE A 204 -4.02 9.36 5.71
C ILE A 204 -2.94 10.31 5.21
N LEU A 205 -3.33 11.23 4.35
CA LEU A 205 -2.50 12.35 3.96
C LEU A 205 -2.58 13.46 5.02
N SER A 206 -1.45 14.07 5.35
CA SER A 206 -1.35 15.15 6.32
C SER A 206 -0.45 16.30 5.85
N GLY A 207 -0.71 17.50 6.38
CA GLY A 207 0.05 18.70 6.05
C GLY A 207 -0.46 19.43 4.80
N ASP A 208 0.47 20.04 4.06
CA ASP A 208 0.16 20.87 2.88
C ASP A 208 -0.39 20.00 1.72
N PRO A 209 -1.60 20.30 1.18
CA PRO A 209 -2.19 19.56 0.07
C PRO A 209 -1.32 19.46 -1.20
N SER A 210 -0.42 20.42 -1.44
CA SER A 210 0.47 20.42 -2.60
C SER A 210 1.70 19.52 -2.43
N SER A 211 2.03 19.16 -1.19
CA SER A 211 3.16 18.29 -0.84
C SER A 211 2.88 17.51 0.45
N PRO A 212 1.82 16.68 0.48
CA PRO A 212 1.42 16.05 1.72
C PRO A 212 2.35 14.90 2.07
N VAL A 213 2.43 14.61 3.36
CA VAL A 213 3.09 13.41 3.86
C VAL A 213 2.03 12.36 4.16
N ILE A 214 2.41 11.08 4.10
CA ILE A 214 1.54 10.02 4.57
C ILE A 214 1.85 9.77 6.04
N ASP A 215 0.80 9.77 6.83
CA ASP A 215 0.83 9.22 8.17
C ASP A 215 0.12 7.86 8.21
N SER A 216 0.52 7.00 9.14
CA SER A 216 -0.12 5.70 9.38
C SER A 216 -0.61 5.63 10.83
N LEU A 217 -1.89 5.35 10.99
CA LEU A 217 -2.58 5.40 12.27
C LEU A 217 -3.17 4.04 12.61
N THR A 218 -2.96 3.63 13.85
CA THR A 218 -3.83 2.69 14.56
C THR A 218 -4.83 3.49 15.40
N GLN A 219 -5.92 2.88 15.87
CA GLN A 219 -6.98 3.54 16.68
C GLN A 219 -6.51 4.42 17.86
N THR A 220 -5.26 4.28 18.30
CA THR A 220 -4.68 4.95 19.47
C THR A 220 -3.89 6.23 19.16
N SER A 221 -3.88 6.71 17.91
CA SER A 221 -3.15 7.93 17.53
C SER A 221 -3.92 8.67 16.46
N PHE A 222 -4.43 9.86 16.76
CA PHE A 222 -5.00 10.76 15.76
C PHE A 222 -3.97 11.84 15.44
N THR A 223 -3.65 11.98 14.16
CA THR A 223 -2.88 13.10 13.62
C THR A 223 -3.83 14.06 12.91
N THR A 224 -3.33 15.26 12.61
CA THR A 224 -4.02 16.22 11.75
C THR A 224 -4.00 15.74 10.29
N GLY A 225 -5.11 15.82 9.58
CA GLY A 225 -5.21 15.60 8.13
C GLY A 225 -4.56 16.70 7.30
N LEU A 226 -5.02 16.88 6.07
CA LEU A 226 -4.59 17.99 5.23
C LEU A 226 -5.05 19.33 5.83
N THR A 227 -4.20 20.34 5.72
CA THR A 227 -4.42 21.64 6.39
C THR A 227 -5.23 22.64 5.57
N ALA A 228 -5.58 22.27 4.34
CA ALA A 228 -6.43 23.04 3.44
C ALA A 228 -7.10 22.08 2.45
N PHE A 229 -8.12 22.58 1.74
CA PHE A 229 -8.73 21.82 0.65
C PHE A 229 -7.78 21.81 -0.57
N PRO A 230 -7.60 20.69 -1.28
CA PRO A 230 -6.69 20.64 -2.42
C PRO A 230 -7.14 21.55 -3.58
N ASP A 231 -6.18 22.23 -4.21
CA ASP A 231 -6.44 23.07 -5.38
C ASP A 231 -7.00 22.27 -6.55
N SER A 232 -7.79 22.94 -7.39
CA SER A 232 -8.33 22.37 -8.62
C SER A 232 -7.23 21.80 -9.51
N GLY A 233 -7.42 20.55 -9.93
CA GLY A 233 -6.46 19.79 -10.72
C GLY A 233 -5.44 18.99 -9.91
N THR A 234 -5.49 19.04 -8.57
CA THR A 234 -4.68 18.17 -7.73
C THR A 234 -5.05 16.70 -7.94
N VAL A 235 -4.03 15.85 -8.11
CA VAL A 235 -4.16 14.40 -8.23
C VAL A 235 -3.30 13.71 -7.18
N TYR A 236 -3.95 12.99 -6.27
CA TYR A 236 -3.32 12.10 -5.31
C TYR A 236 -3.37 10.68 -5.83
N ARG A 237 -2.19 10.10 -6.10
CA ARG A 237 -2.06 8.78 -6.70
C ARG A 237 -1.43 7.80 -5.74
N PHE A 238 -2.14 6.71 -5.48
CA PHE A 238 -1.67 5.58 -4.69
C PHE A 238 -1.37 4.40 -5.62
N THR A 239 -0.10 4.05 -5.76
CA THR A 239 0.35 2.94 -6.60
C THR A 239 0.82 1.78 -5.71
N PRO A 240 0.23 0.58 -5.82
CA PRO A 240 0.64 -0.56 -4.99
C PRO A 240 2.14 -0.78 -5.06
N LYS A 241 2.77 -1.00 -3.91
CA LYS A 241 4.15 -1.48 -3.89
C LYS A 241 4.18 -2.89 -4.47
N PRO A 242 5.17 -3.23 -5.30
CA PRO A 242 5.37 -4.60 -5.71
C PRO A 242 5.52 -5.48 -4.46
N THR A 243 4.60 -6.41 -4.22
CA THR A 243 4.70 -7.37 -3.11
C THR A 243 5.55 -8.59 -3.47
N GLY A 244 6.38 -8.48 -4.50
CA GLY A 244 7.37 -9.48 -4.86
C GLY A 244 8.73 -9.06 -4.34
N ILE A 245 9.45 -10.01 -3.72
CA ILE A 245 10.90 -10.01 -3.86
C ILE A 245 11.09 -10.13 -5.37
N ALA A 246 11.53 -9.06 -6.05
CA ALA A 246 12.19 -9.28 -7.32
C ALA A 246 13.28 -10.30 -6.98
N GLU A 247 13.15 -11.54 -7.46
CA GLU A 247 14.30 -12.39 -7.62
C GLU A 247 15.21 -11.56 -8.52
N LYS A 248 16.07 -10.77 -7.89
CA LYS A 248 17.26 -10.27 -8.54
C LYS A 248 17.88 -11.57 -8.98
N HIS A 249 17.81 -11.88 -10.28
CA HIS A 249 18.52 -13.00 -10.85
C HIS A 249 19.95 -12.81 -10.39
N ARG A 250 20.26 -13.49 -9.28
CA ARG A 250 21.53 -13.40 -8.66
C ARG A 250 22.37 -14.19 -9.64
N ILE A 251 23.15 -13.48 -10.44
CA ILE A 251 24.18 -14.12 -11.25
C ILE A 251 25.04 -14.83 -10.21
N LEU A 252 24.80 -16.13 -10.06
CA LEU A 252 25.59 -16.98 -9.19
C LEU A 252 26.97 -17.01 -9.84
N GLU A 253 27.95 -16.51 -9.13
CA GLU A 253 29.30 -16.46 -9.67
C GLU A 253 29.95 -17.84 -9.64
N MET A 254 29.46 -18.75 -8.79
CA MET A 254 29.86 -20.14 -8.70
C MET A 254 28.70 -21.05 -9.07
N SER A 255 28.99 -22.26 -9.51
CA SER A 255 27.96 -23.28 -9.77
C SER A 255 28.20 -24.51 -8.90
N LEU A 256 27.15 -25.02 -8.28
CA LEU A 256 27.18 -26.24 -7.45
C LEU A 256 26.44 -27.39 -8.15
N TYR A 257 27.12 -28.52 -8.36
CA TYR A 257 26.49 -29.71 -8.95
C TYR A 257 27.14 -31.02 -8.51
N PRO A 258 26.40 -32.15 -8.50
CA PRO A 258 24.95 -32.19 -8.63
C PRO A 258 24.27 -31.62 -7.37
N THR A 259 23.06 -31.09 -7.51
CA THR A 259 22.25 -30.62 -6.36
C THR A 259 21.60 -31.76 -5.58
N ARG A 260 21.76 -33.01 -6.04
CA ARG A 260 21.47 -34.24 -5.29
C ARG A 260 22.67 -35.17 -5.40
N THR A 261 23.28 -35.56 -4.28
CA THR A 261 24.50 -36.38 -4.28
C THR A 261 24.48 -37.43 -3.18
N THR A 262 25.21 -38.52 -3.38
CA THR A 262 25.49 -39.53 -2.36
C THR A 262 26.84 -39.33 -1.69
N GLY A 263 27.73 -38.47 -2.20
CA GLY A 263 29.09 -38.38 -1.63
C GLY A 263 29.99 -37.26 -2.12
N SER A 264 29.73 -36.64 -3.28
CA SER A 264 30.58 -35.55 -3.78
C SER A 264 29.77 -34.38 -4.36
N LEU A 265 30.31 -33.18 -4.17
CA LEU A 265 29.84 -31.96 -4.81
C LEU A 265 30.98 -31.39 -5.66
N HIS A 266 30.61 -30.80 -6.78
CA HIS A 266 31.49 -30.03 -7.64
C HIS A 266 31.10 -28.56 -7.54
N ILE A 267 32.11 -27.71 -7.33
CA ILE A 267 31.99 -26.27 -7.27
C ILE A 267 32.81 -25.71 -8.43
N ASP A 268 32.14 -25.17 -9.44
CA ASP A 268 32.78 -24.42 -10.51
C ASP A 268 32.92 -22.96 -10.08
N ASN A 269 34.16 -22.50 -9.92
CA ASN A 269 34.52 -21.14 -9.59
C ASN A 269 35.26 -20.51 -10.80
N PRO A 270 34.55 -19.93 -11.78
CA PRO A 270 35.13 -19.49 -13.04
C PRO A 270 36.16 -18.36 -12.88
N ASN A 271 36.03 -17.51 -11.85
CA ASN A 271 36.68 -16.20 -11.84
C ASN A 271 37.48 -15.87 -10.56
N ARG A 272 37.21 -16.50 -9.42
CA ARG A 272 37.79 -16.07 -8.13
C ARG A 272 39.11 -16.81 -7.84
N ALA A 273 40.17 -16.05 -7.55
CA ALA A 273 41.48 -16.61 -7.23
C ALA A 273 41.46 -17.42 -5.94
N GLU A 274 40.84 -16.86 -4.89
CA GLU A 274 40.60 -17.52 -3.61
C GLU A 274 39.16 -17.25 -3.17
N ALA A 275 38.48 -18.28 -2.70
CA ALA A 275 37.19 -18.19 -2.01
C ALA A 275 37.08 -19.33 -1.01
N THR A 276 36.11 -19.25 -0.10
CA THR A 276 35.84 -20.33 0.86
C THR A 276 34.43 -20.84 0.70
N TYR A 277 34.20 -22.09 1.08
CA TYR A 277 32.87 -22.69 1.15
C TYR A 277 32.56 -23.12 2.59
N LYS A 278 31.27 -23.14 2.92
CA LYS A 278 30.71 -23.72 4.14
C LYS A 278 29.46 -24.52 3.80
N VAL A 279 29.40 -25.77 4.23
CA VAL A 279 28.19 -26.59 4.23
C VAL A 279 27.45 -26.33 5.54
N LEU A 280 26.20 -25.90 5.44
CA LEU A 280 25.35 -25.48 6.55
C LEU A 280 24.12 -26.38 6.63
N SER A 281 23.73 -26.78 7.85
CA SER A 281 22.40 -27.30 8.12
C SER A 281 21.32 -26.21 7.91
N LEU A 282 20.05 -26.60 7.83
CA LEU A 282 18.93 -25.64 7.79
C LEU A 282 18.79 -24.81 9.08
N SER A 283 19.37 -25.26 10.19
CA SER A 283 19.47 -24.49 11.44
C SER A 283 20.69 -23.54 11.48
N GLY A 284 21.50 -23.50 10.41
CA GLY A 284 22.68 -22.63 10.29
C GLY A 284 23.97 -23.22 10.89
N GLN A 285 23.96 -24.48 11.34
CA GLN A 285 25.16 -25.15 11.86
C GLN A 285 26.15 -25.42 10.73
N ILE A 286 27.41 -25.05 10.91
CA ILE A 286 28.50 -25.39 9.97
C ILE A 286 28.87 -26.85 10.16
N LEU A 287 28.72 -27.65 9.10
CA LEU A 287 29.04 -29.08 9.07
C LEU A 287 30.37 -29.34 8.36
N LYS A 288 30.71 -28.50 7.37
CA LYS A 288 31.97 -28.60 6.62
C LYS A 288 32.39 -27.22 6.14
N TYR A 289 33.68 -27.00 5.97
CA TYR A 289 34.21 -25.77 5.39
C TYR A 289 35.57 -26.01 4.75
N GLY A 290 35.98 -25.11 3.85
CA GLY A 290 37.30 -25.17 3.24
C GLY A 290 37.51 -24.07 2.21
N ASN A 291 38.66 -24.13 1.55
CA ASN A 291 39.03 -23.20 0.48
C ASN A 291 38.70 -23.80 -0.89
N ILE A 292 38.33 -22.95 -1.84
CA ILE A 292 38.16 -23.28 -3.26
C ILE A 292 39.04 -22.35 -4.09
N LYS A 293 39.62 -22.89 -5.15
CA LYS A 293 40.46 -22.16 -6.10
C LYS A 293 39.66 -21.83 -7.36
N LYS A 294 40.23 -21.02 -8.24
CA LYS A 294 39.70 -20.83 -9.60
C LYS A 294 39.62 -22.17 -10.33
N GLY A 295 38.52 -22.38 -11.05
CA GLY A 295 38.18 -23.59 -11.80
C GLY A 295 37.31 -24.55 -11.00
N LEU A 296 37.35 -25.83 -11.40
CA LEU A 296 36.54 -26.89 -10.82
C LEU A 296 37.16 -27.42 -9.52
N ASN A 297 36.38 -27.39 -8.45
CA ASN A 297 36.75 -27.94 -7.14
C ASN A 297 35.81 -29.08 -6.78
N THR A 298 36.32 -30.10 -6.09
CA THR A 298 35.52 -31.22 -5.59
C THR A 298 35.51 -31.22 -4.07
N VAL A 299 34.32 -31.32 -3.50
CA VAL A 299 34.09 -31.41 -2.07
C VAL A 299 33.47 -32.75 -1.76
N ASP A 300 34.16 -33.53 -0.92
CA ASP A 300 33.61 -34.75 -0.34
C ASP A 300 32.57 -34.40 0.72
N VAL A 301 31.41 -35.06 0.69
CA VAL A 301 30.31 -34.91 1.67
C VAL A 301 29.82 -36.25 2.19
N ASN A 302 30.64 -37.31 2.13
CA ASN A 302 30.31 -38.62 2.70
C ASN A 302 30.09 -38.59 4.22
N ASP A 303 30.75 -37.66 4.91
CA ASP A 303 30.64 -37.39 6.35
C ASP A 303 29.42 -36.54 6.73
N VAL A 304 28.70 -36.00 5.74
CA VAL A 304 27.47 -35.23 5.95
C VAL A 304 26.28 -36.21 5.96
N PRO A 305 25.41 -36.20 6.99
CA PRO A 305 24.21 -37.04 7.03
C PRO A 305 23.26 -36.80 5.85
N ALA A 306 22.35 -37.75 5.58
CA ALA A 306 21.30 -37.54 4.58
C ALA A 306 20.37 -36.39 5.02
N GLY A 307 20.03 -35.49 4.10
CA GLY A 307 19.26 -34.29 4.43
C GLY A 307 19.38 -33.15 3.42
N GLN A 308 18.75 -32.02 3.73
CA GLN A 308 18.84 -30.79 2.94
C GLN A 308 19.85 -29.82 3.58
N TYR A 309 20.70 -29.24 2.75
CA TYR A 309 21.82 -28.39 3.19
C TYR A 309 21.97 -27.18 2.28
N LEU A 310 22.62 -26.15 2.83
CA LEU A 310 23.04 -24.97 2.10
C LEU A 310 24.57 -24.98 1.98
N VAL A 311 25.10 -24.68 0.78
CA VAL A 311 26.51 -24.34 0.60
C VAL A 311 26.59 -22.84 0.45
N ARG A 312 27.28 -22.19 1.39
CA ARG A 312 27.63 -20.78 1.31
C ARG A 312 29.05 -20.64 0.79
N PHE A 313 29.24 -19.78 -0.19
CA PHE A 313 30.55 -19.39 -0.69
C PHE A 313 30.84 -17.96 -0.23
N ASP A 314 31.97 -17.74 0.43
CA ASP A 314 32.44 -16.42 0.88
C ASP A 314 33.65 -15.99 0.04
N TYR A 315 33.64 -14.75 -0.46
CA TYR A 315 34.69 -14.13 -1.28
C TYR A 315 34.73 -12.60 -1.06
N ASP A 316 35.75 -11.91 -1.58
CA ASP A 316 35.99 -10.48 -1.27
C ASP A 316 34.78 -9.55 -1.54
N ALA A 317 34.00 -9.86 -2.57
CA ALA A 317 32.83 -9.06 -2.97
C ALA A 317 31.53 -9.43 -2.22
N GLY A 318 31.56 -10.41 -1.32
CA GLY A 318 30.40 -10.83 -0.53
C GLY A 318 30.29 -12.34 -0.38
N PHE A 319 29.06 -12.84 -0.26
CA PHE A 319 28.82 -14.27 -0.15
C PHE A 319 27.58 -14.69 -0.93
N GLU A 320 27.59 -15.90 -1.48
CA GLU A 320 26.42 -16.51 -2.13
C GLU A 320 26.07 -17.86 -1.54
N THR A 321 24.82 -18.28 -1.67
CA THR A 321 24.34 -19.53 -1.07
C THR A 321 23.57 -20.34 -2.11
N GLN A 322 23.86 -21.63 -2.18
CA GLN A 322 23.17 -22.60 -3.04
C GLN A 322 22.72 -23.81 -2.22
N ARG A 323 21.70 -24.54 -2.67
CA ARG A 323 21.13 -25.70 -1.95
C ARG A 323 21.55 -27.00 -2.61
N PHE A 324 21.81 -28.03 -1.80
CA PHE A 324 21.87 -29.42 -2.26
C PHE A 324 21.17 -30.38 -1.28
N ILE A 325 20.93 -31.60 -1.75
CA ILE A 325 20.35 -32.70 -0.99
C ILE A 325 21.39 -33.84 -0.93
N LYS A 326 21.74 -34.25 0.28
CA LYS A 326 22.51 -35.48 0.51
C LYS A 326 21.52 -36.65 0.60
N LEU A 327 21.68 -37.61 -0.30
CA LEU A 327 20.93 -38.86 -0.35
C LEU A 327 21.46 -39.88 0.66
#